data_AF-A0A3D4RQW4-F1
#
_entry.id   AF-A0A3D4RQW4-F1
#
_cell.length_a   1.000
_cell.length_b   1.000
_cell.length_c   1.000
_cell.angle_alpha   90.00
_cell.angle_beta   90.00
_cell.angle_gamma   90.00
#
_symmetry.space_group_name_H-M   'P 1'
#
loop_
_entity.id
_entity.type
_entity.pdbx_description
1 polymer ?
#
loop_
_entity_poly.entity_id
_entity_poly.type
_entity_poly.pdbx_seq_one_letter_code
_entity_poly.pdbx_strand_id
1 'polypeptide(L)' 'MKMKENEVFTDWVASIERGDCGFTYVRLYNEAPGWVRNEAINHFGKGTVFLPARQNRRAEANVAA' A
#
# COMPACT_ATOMS: atom_id res chain seq x y z
N MET A 1 11.64 24.03 5.46
CA MET A 1 10.82 23.10 4.67
C MET A 1 10.97 21.72 5.30
N LYS A 2 9.95 21.20 6.00
CA LYS A 2 10.02 19.85 6.57
C LYS A 2 9.94 18.84 5.42
N MET A 3 11.00 18.08 5.26
CA MET A 3 11.17 17.02 4.27
C MET A 3 10.09 15.93 4.47
N LYS A 4 9.21 15.77 3.49
CA LYS A 4 8.23 14.65 3.39
C LYS A 4 8.94 13.37 2.89
N GLU A 5 10.08 13.02 3.47
CA GLU A 5 10.98 11.99 2.93
C GLU A 5 10.76 10.58 3.49
N ASN A 6 9.80 10.37 4.40
CA ASN A 6 9.55 9.08 5.04
C ASN A 6 8.10 8.60 4.90
N GLU A 7 7.44 8.80 3.75
CA GLU A 7 6.23 8.03 3.49
C GLU A 7 6.65 6.62 3.07
N VAL A 8 6.46 5.65 3.96
CA VAL A 8 6.91 4.27 3.77
C VAL A 8 5.88 3.52 2.96
N PHE A 9 6.30 2.52 2.18
CA PHE A 9 5.40 1.69 1.35
C PHE A 9 4.14 1.25 2.09
N THR A 10 4.29 0.84 3.36
CA THR A 10 3.21 0.37 4.24
C THR A 10 2.11 1.41 4.47
N ASP A 11 2.45 2.70 4.46
CA ASP A 11 1.50 3.79 4.74
C ASP A 11 0.49 4.01 3.59
N TRP A 12 0.79 3.41 2.43
CA TRP A 12 -0.03 3.50 1.23
C TRP A 12 -0.81 2.23 0.94
N VAL A 13 -0.54 1.16 1.69
CA VAL A 13 -1.21 -0.12 1.56
C VAL A 13 -2.40 -0.17 2.52
N ALA A 14 -3.60 -0.28 1.95
CA ALA A 14 -4.84 -0.40 2.69
C ALA A 14 -5.11 -1.85 3.15
N SER A 15 -4.73 -2.85 2.35
CA SER A 15 -4.78 -4.26 2.74
C SER A 15 -3.88 -5.12 1.88
N ILE A 16 -3.47 -6.26 2.42
CA ILE A 16 -2.73 -7.32 1.72
C ILE A 16 -3.40 -8.64 2.03
N GLU A 17 -3.73 -9.41 1.00
CA GLU A 17 -4.30 -10.75 1.11
C GLU A 17 -3.46 -11.72 0.29
N ARG A 18 -3.03 -12.84 0.89
CA ARG A 18 -2.34 -13.92 0.17
C ARG A 18 -3.36 -14.94 -0.29
N GLY A 19 -3.44 -15.17 -1.59
CA GLY A 19 -4.32 -16.19 -2.17
C GLY A 19 -3.64 -17.55 -2.33
N ASP A 20 -4.45 -18.59 -2.47
CA ASP A 20 -4.02 -20.00 -2.46
C ASP A 20 -3.27 -20.47 -3.73
N CYS A 21 -2.88 -19.57 -4.64
CA CYS A 21 -2.13 -19.90 -5.87
C CYS A 21 -0.87 -19.03 -6.06
N GLY A 22 -0.33 -18.46 -4.98
CA GLY A 22 0.88 -17.62 -5.05
C GLY A 22 0.62 -16.19 -5.54
N PHE A 23 -0.65 -15.81 -5.68
CA PHE A 23 -1.03 -14.42 -5.92
C PHE A 23 -1.06 -13.64 -4.60
N THR A 24 -0.60 -12.40 -4.66
CA THR A 24 -0.71 -11.44 -3.56
C THR A 24 -1.62 -10.31 -3.99
N TYR A 25 -2.78 -10.20 -3.35
CA TYR A 25 -3.73 -9.13 -3.61
C TYR A 25 -3.38 -7.95 -2.72
N VAL A 26 -3.07 -6.82 -3.35
CA VAL A 26 -2.70 -5.58 -2.66
C VAL A 26 -3.76 -4.55 -2.96
N ARG A 27 -4.34 -3.96 -1.92
CA ARG A 27 -5.20 -2.79 -2.04
C ARG A 27 -4.42 -1.56 -1.60
N LEU A 28 -4.30 -0.57 -2.49
CA LEU A 28 -3.67 0.71 -2.16
C LEU A 28 -4.73 1.76 -1.83
N TYR A 29 -4.34 2.80 -1.11
CA TYR A 29 -5.15 4.01 -1.00
C TYR A 29 -5.19 4.76 -2.33
N ASN A 30 -6.29 5.49 -2.58
CA ASN A 30 -6.48 6.21 -3.85
C ASN A 30 -5.41 7.28 -4.12
N GLU A 31 -4.83 7.82 -3.05
CA GLU A 31 -3.77 8.83 -3.12
C GLU A 31 -2.36 8.23 -3.23
N ALA A 32 -2.24 6.89 -3.31
CA ALA A 32 -0.96 6.22 -3.37
C ALA A 32 -0.15 6.68 -4.61
N PRO A 33 1.07 7.22 -4.42
CA PRO A 33 1.94 7.60 -5.52
C PRO A 33 2.28 6.41 -6.42
N GLY A 34 2.59 6.68 -7.69
CA GLY A 34 2.93 5.63 -8.66
C GLY A 34 4.09 4.72 -8.23
N TRP A 35 5.05 5.23 -7.45
CA TRP A 35 6.18 4.45 -6.93
C TRP A 35 5.74 3.30 -6.02
N VAL A 36 4.62 3.46 -5.30
CA VAL A 36 4.08 2.44 -4.38
C VAL A 36 3.71 1.16 -5.11
N ARG A 37 3.22 1.27 -6.36
CA ARG A 37 2.92 0.08 -7.17
C ARG A 37 4.18 -0.69 -7.54
N ASN A 38 5.24 0.03 -7.92
CA ASN A 38 6.51 -0.58 -8.26
C ASN A 38 7.11 -1.28 -7.03
N GLU A 39 7.01 -0.64 -5.87
CA GLU A 39 7.48 -1.19 -4.60
C GLU A 39 6.69 -2.44 -4.19
N ALA A 40 5.37 -2.47 -4.38
CA ALA A 40 4.55 -3.67 -4.17
C ALA A 40 5.00 -4.83 -5.07
N ILE A 41 5.28 -4.56 -6.35
CA ILE A 41 5.77 -5.59 -7.29
C ILE A 41 7.17 -6.07 -6.90
N ASN A 42 8.05 -5.18 -6.44
CA ASN A 42 9.39 -5.54 -5.96
C ASN A 42 9.31 -6.43 -4.71
N HIS A 43 8.37 -6.16 -3.80
CA HIS A 43 8.18 -6.92 -2.57
C HIS A 43 7.51 -8.29 -2.79
N PHE A 44 6.45 -8.35 -3.60
CA PHE A 44 5.61 -9.55 -3.72
C PHE A 44 5.77 -10.29 -5.06
N GLY A 45 6.52 -9.70 -6.00
CA GLY A 45 6.82 -10.29 -7.30
C GLY A 45 5.69 -10.17 -8.32
N LYS A 46 5.83 -10.91 -9.42
CA LYS A 46 4.93 -10.86 -10.59
C LYS A 46 3.50 -11.35 -10.30
N GLY A 47 3.27 -12.00 -9.16
CA GLY A 47 1.95 -12.45 -8.69
C GLY A 47 1.14 -11.36 -7.98
N THR A 48 1.60 -10.11 -7.99
CA THR A 48 0.90 -8.99 -7.34
C THR A 48 -0.32 -8.56 -8.15
N VAL A 49 -1.50 -8.57 -7.52
CA VAL A 49 -2.76 -8.13 -8.10
C VAL A 49 -3.26 -6.90 -7.34
N PHE A 50 -3.51 -5.80 -8.06
CA PHE A 50 -4.00 -4.57 -7.44
C PHE A 50 -5.53 -4.56 -7.39
N LEU A 51 -6.08 -4.57 -6.18
CA LEU A 51 -7.50 -4.42 -5.93
C LEU A 51 -7.93 -2.95 -6.11
N PRO A 52 -9.23 -2.69 -6.35
CA PRO A 52 -9.76 -1.33 -6.42
C PRO A 52 -9.34 -0.48 -5.22
N ALA A 53 -8.86 0.73 -5.52
CA ALA A 53 -8.26 1.59 -4.52
C ALA A 53 -9.26 1.96 -3.40
N ARG A 54 -8.77 2.06 -2.17
CA ARG A 54 -9.58 2.49 -1.03
C ARG A 54 -9.61 4.01 -0.98
N GLN A 55 -10.81 4.60 -0.99
CA GLN A 55 -11.01 6.06 -1.00
C GLN A 55 -10.66 6.74 0.34
N ASN A 56 -10.75 6.03 1.46
CA ASN A 56 -10.47 6.60 2.78
C ASN A 56 -9.01 6.33 3.20
N ARG A 57 -8.07 7.21 2.89
CA ARG A 57 -6.84 7.35 3.70
C ARG A 57 -7.26 8.08 4.97
N ARG A 58 -7.93 7.39 5.90
CA ARG A 58 -8.08 7.94 7.25
C ARG A 58 -6.65 8.02 7.76
N ALA A 59 -6.11 9.24 7.81
CA ALA A 59 -4.88 9.51 8.52
C ALA A 59 -5.01 8.78 9.85
N GLU A 60 -4.13 7.83 10.12
CA GLU A 60 -3.97 7.31 11.47
C GLU A 60 -3.50 8.50 12.30
N ALA A 61 -4.47 9.22 12.83
CA ALA A 61 -4.30 9.96 14.06
C ALA A 61 -3.66 8.98 15.01
N ASN A 62 -2.43 9.30 15.42
CA ASN A 62 -1.75 8.77 16.58
C ASN A 62 -2.74 8.16 17.59
N VAL A 63 -2.96 6.85 17.53
CA VAL A 63 -3.59 6.16 18.66
C VAL A 63 -2.44 5.75 19.56
N ALA A 64 -1.94 6.75 20.28
CA ALA A 64 -1.32 6.51 21.57
C ALA A 64 -2.41 5.96 22.49
N ALA A 65 -2.22 4.74 22.98
CA ALA A 65 -2.89 4.17 24.14
C ALA A 65 -1.85 3.40 24.96
#